data_AF-A0A7W5D434-F1
#
_entry.id   AF-A0A7W5D434-F1
#
_cell.length_a   1.000
_cell.length_b   1.000
_cell.length_c   1.000
_cell.angle_alpha   90.00
_cell.angle_beta   90.00
_cell.angle_gamma   90.00
#
_symmetry.space_group_name_H-M   'P 1'
#
loop_
_entity.id
_entity.type
_entity.pdbx_description
1 polymer ?
#
loop_
_entity_poly.entity_id
_entity_poly.type
_entity_poly.pdbx_seq_one_letter_code
_entity_poly.pdbx_strand_id
1 'polypeptide(L)'
;MESNYYKIVLPNPADATLVNALGPVGDYSSSDNWTRLLYAGDTQGNLWKFDFTKDAPWKASAETNSALGLSGFTLIEMMVVVALVAILGTIAVPGFRDLLLNQRLASNTSDFVAALSLARAEAMKRSQKVALEPIDDDWSNGWEVAMTVGNEREVLRTFDGLRTGVVVDTSSTTGGLKQALAYDANGFLSSKAAGCLTLKAETGRRSSIVLAMSGRPKLCDPDKSGDCASSGSTTCRAVAS
;
A
#
# COMPACT_ATOMS: atom_id res chain seq x y z
N MET A 1 -65.77 -19.47 -0.20
CA MET A 1 -65.41 -18.50 -1.27
C MET A 1 -64.62 -17.37 -0.61
N GLU A 2 -63.33 -17.58 -0.38
CA GLU A 2 -62.41 -16.60 0.21
C GLU A 2 -61.48 -16.07 -0.89
N SER A 3 -61.99 -15.18 -1.74
CA SER A 3 -61.15 -14.49 -2.73
C SER A 3 -61.37 -12.99 -2.61
N ASN A 4 -60.28 -12.22 -2.65
CA ASN A 4 -60.30 -10.75 -2.57
C ASN A 4 -60.28 -10.10 -3.95
N TYR A 5 -60.43 -10.90 -4.99
CA TYR A 5 -60.63 -10.44 -6.34
C TYR A 5 -61.77 -11.21 -6.99
N TYR A 6 -62.48 -10.54 -7.88
CA TYR A 6 -63.63 -11.10 -8.59
C TYR A 6 -63.58 -10.67 -10.05
N LYS A 7 -63.75 -11.64 -10.95
CA LYS A 7 -63.98 -11.38 -12.37
C LYS A 7 -65.46 -11.09 -12.56
N ILE A 8 -65.79 -9.88 -13.00
CA ILE A 8 -67.13 -9.48 -13.38
C ILE A 8 -67.28 -9.79 -14.87
N VAL A 9 -68.18 -10.71 -15.19
CA VAL A 9 -68.48 -11.06 -16.58
C VAL A 9 -69.44 -10.01 -17.13
N LEU A 10 -68.99 -9.26 -18.12
CA LEU A 10 -69.82 -8.29 -18.84
C LEU A 10 -70.52 -8.98 -20.03
N PRO A 11 -71.67 -8.46 -20.50
CA PRO A 11 -72.28 -8.92 -21.74
C PRO A 11 -71.30 -8.79 -22.91
N ASN A 12 -71.27 -9.77 -23.80
CA ASN A 12 -70.37 -9.75 -24.96
C ASN A 12 -70.74 -8.56 -25.87
N PRO A 13 -69.82 -7.65 -26.22
CA PRO A 13 -70.14 -6.55 -27.12
C PRO A 13 -70.51 -7.08 -28.51
N ALA A 14 -71.46 -6.42 -29.17
CA ALA A 14 -71.92 -6.81 -30.51
C ALA A 14 -70.84 -6.63 -31.59
N ASP A 15 -69.80 -5.84 -31.31
CA ASP A 15 -68.64 -5.60 -32.17
C ASP A 15 -67.36 -5.96 -31.39
N ALA A 16 -66.61 -6.94 -31.90
CA ALA A 16 -65.41 -7.48 -31.25
C ALA A 16 -64.16 -6.59 -31.42
N THR A 17 -64.24 -5.50 -32.19
CA THR A 17 -63.12 -4.57 -32.42
C THR A 17 -63.08 -3.40 -31.43
N LEU A 18 -64.16 -3.20 -30.67
CA LEU A 18 -64.23 -2.19 -29.62
C LEU A 18 -63.69 -2.76 -28.31
N VAL A 19 -62.60 -2.17 -27.80
CA VAL A 19 -62.09 -2.51 -26.46
C VAL A 19 -63.11 -2.00 -25.44
N ASN A 20 -63.73 -2.92 -24.68
CA ASN A 20 -64.56 -2.59 -23.51
C ASN A 20 -63.70 -2.08 -22.32
N ALA A 21 -62.79 -1.15 -22.58
CA ALA A 21 -62.05 -0.44 -21.55
C ALA A 21 -63.02 0.52 -20.86
N LEU A 22 -63.62 0.05 -19.77
CA LEU A 22 -64.41 0.89 -18.88
C LEU A 22 -63.51 1.97 -18.27
N GLY A 23 -63.45 3.14 -18.91
CA GLY A 23 -62.96 4.40 -18.36
C GLY A 23 -61.56 4.39 -17.71
N PRO A 24 -61.14 5.51 -17.10
CA PRO A 24 -59.99 5.51 -16.20
C PRO A 24 -60.28 4.63 -14.97
N VAL A 25 -59.23 4.02 -14.41
CA VAL A 25 -59.29 3.26 -13.15
C VAL A 25 -60.06 4.04 -12.10
N GLY A 26 -61.20 3.49 -11.67
CA GLY A 26 -62.01 4.04 -10.59
C GLY A 26 -61.59 3.44 -9.26
N ASP A 27 -61.14 4.27 -8.34
CA ASP A 27 -60.88 3.91 -6.97
C ASP A 27 -62.01 4.41 -6.06
N TYR A 28 -62.37 3.62 -5.05
CA TYR A 28 -63.23 4.08 -3.96
C TYR A 28 -62.37 4.22 -2.72
N SER A 29 -61.95 5.44 -2.43
CA SER A 29 -61.33 5.79 -1.15
C SER A 29 -62.41 6.07 -0.10
N SER A 30 -62.18 5.60 1.12
CA SER A 30 -63.06 5.91 2.24
C SER A 30 -62.65 7.22 2.91
N SER A 31 -63.38 7.66 3.93
CA SER A 31 -63.14 8.95 4.62
C SER A 31 -61.78 9.06 5.30
N ASP A 32 -61.05 7.95 5.39
CA ASP A 32 -59.66 7.80 5.87
C ASP A 32 -58.62 7.93 4.76
N ASN A 33 -59.04 8.24 3.52
CA ASN A 33 -58.22 8.33 2.31
C ASN A 33 -57.50 7.03 1.92
N TRP A 34 -57.96 5.88 2.43
CA TRP A 34 -57.50 4.56 2.00
C TRP A 34 -58.40 4.00 0.89
N THR A 35 -57.78 3.52 -0.19
CA THR A 35 -58.47 2.83 -1.28
C THR A 35 -58.98 1.48 -0.80
N ARG A 36 -60.30 1.28 -0.83
CA ARG A 36 -60.94 0.02 -0.43
C ARG A 36 -61.22 -0.90 -1.60
N LEU A 37 -61.61 -0.31 -2.72
CA LEU A 37 -61.95 -1.03 -3.94
C LEU A 37 -61.24 -0.40 -5.13
N LEU A 38 -60.69 -1.25 -6.00
CA LEU A 38 -60.13 -0.84 -7.29
C LEU A 38 -60.76 -1.69 -8.39
N TYR A 39 -61.15 -1.03 -9.48
CA TYR A 39 -61.66 -1.67 -10.68
C TYR A 39 -60.69 -1.50 -11.84
N ALA A 40 -60.31 -2.60 -12.49
CA ALA A 40 -59.44 -2.57 -13.65
C ALA A 40 -59.96 -3.48 -14.76
N GLY A 41 -60.06 -2.95 -15.98
CA GLY A 41 -60.34 -3.74 -17.18
C GLY A 41 -59.05 -4.32 -17.78
N ASP A 42 -59.13 -5.51 -18.38
CA ASP A 42 -58.07 -6.04 -19.24
C ASP A 42 -58.40 -5.88 -20.74
N THR A 43 -57.40 -6.09 -21.59
CA THR A 43 -57.55 -5.97 -23.06
C THR A 43 -58.41 -7.08 -23.67
N GLN A 44 -58.80 -8.10 -22.89
CA GLN A 44 -59.67 -9.19 -23.30
C GLN A 44 -61.13 -8.93 -22.93
N GLY A 45 -61.46 -7.72 -22.45
CA GLY A 45 -62.83 -7.31 -22.12
C GLY A 45 -63.32 -7.80 -20.76
N ASN A 46 -62.44 -8.32 -19.91
CA ASN A 46 -62.82 -8.70 -18.54
C ASN A 46 -62.66 -7.52 -17.59
N LEU A 47 -63.58 -7.41 -16.64
CA LEU A 47 -63.47 -6.46 -15.54
C LEU A 47 -63.08 -7.19 -14.26
N TRP A 48 -62.04 -6.68 -13.60
CA TRP A 48 -61.54 -7.18 -12.33
C TRP A 48 -61.89 -6.20 -11.21
N LYS A 49 -62.49 -6.72 -10.13
CA LYS A 49 -62.67 -5.99 -8.87
C LYS A 49 -61.65 -6.50 -7.86
N PHE A 50 -60.84 -5.60 -7.30
CA PHE A 50 -59.94 -5.87 -6.18
C PHE A 50 -60.52 -5.29 -4.90
N ASP A 51 -60.61 -6.11 -3.86
CA ASP A 51 -61.18 -5.78 -2.56
C ASP A 51 -60.11 -5.81 -1.47
N PHE A 52 -59.64 -4.62 -1.09
CA PHE A 52 -58.59 -4.43 -0.08
C PHE A 52 -59.12 -4.38 1.35
N THR A 53 -60.43 -4.57 1.55
CA THR A 53 -61.02 -4.68 2.89
C THR A 53 -60.86 -6.07 3.51
N LYS A 54 -60.39 -7.04 2.72
CA LYS A 54 -60.20 -8.43 3.12
C LYS A 54 -58.72 -8.80 3.17
N ASP A 55 -58.39 -9.79 3.99
CA ASP A 55 -57.01 -10.27 4.19
C ASP A 55 -56.42 -10.85 2.92
N ALA A 56 -55.23 -10.39 2.53
CA ALA A 56 -54.61 -10.79 1.27
C ALA A 56 -54.63 -12.32 1.05
N PRO A 57 -54.97 -12.80 -0.16
CA PRO A 57 -55.27 -14.21 -0.40
C PRO A 57 -54.03 -15.11 -0.37
N TRP A 58 -52.82 -14.53 -0.40
CA TRP A 58 -51.62 -15.27 -0.07
C TRP A 58 -51.58 -15.43 1.45
N LYS A 59 -51.58 -16.68 1.92
CA LYS A 59 -51.32 -16.96 3.33
C LYS A 59 -49.98 -16.30 3.68
N ALA A 60 -50.02 -15.26 4.52
CA ALA A 60 -48.84 -14.89 5.29
C ALA A 60 -48.47 -16.15 6.08
N SER A 61 -47.41 -16.84 5.65
CA SER A 61 -46.85 -17.94 6.44
C SER A 61 -46.56 -17.35 7.81
N ALA A 62 -47.27 -17.82 8.84
CA ALA A 62 -47.17 -17.34 10.21
C ALA A 62 -45.82 -17.70 10.88
N GLU A 63 -44.73 -17.74 10.11
CA GLU A 63 -43.36 -18.04 10.55
C GLU A 63 -42.28 -17.15 9.90
N THR A 64 -42.63 -15.98 9.34
CA THR A 64 -41.62 -15.06 8.80
C THR A 64 -41.71 -13.67 9.40
N ASN A 65 -41.60 -13.61 10.73
CA ASN A 65 -40.92 -12.47 11.35
C ASN A 65 -39.42 -12.64 11.06
N SER A 66 -38.93 -12.07 9.94
CA SER A 66 -37.55 -11.61 9.67
C SER A 66 -37.17 -11.76 8.19
N ALA A 67 -37.78 -10.99 7.28
CA ALA A 67 -37.25 -10.90 5.92
C ALA A 67 -36.01 -9.97 5.78
N LEU A 68 -35.60 -9.29 6.85
CA LEU A 68 -34.32 -8.54 6.93
C LEU A 68 -33.75 -8.59 8.36
N GLY A 69 -33.65 -9.78 8.95
CA GLY A 69 -32.87 -9.97 10.17
C GLY A 69 -31.39 -10.03 9.81
N LEU A 70 -30.63 -8.95 10.05
CA LEU A 70 -29.17 -9.05 10.15
C LEU A 70 -28.88 -10.00 11.33
N SER A 71 -28.59 -11.26 11.02
CA SER A 71 -28.14 -12.23 12.01
C SER A 71 -26.83 -11.72 12.62
N GLY A 72 -26.86 -11.36 13.91
CA GLY A 72 -25.65 -10.95 14.63
C GLY A 72 -24.67 -12.11 14.78
N PHE A 73 -23.36 -11.80 14.77
CA PHE A 73 -22.31 -12.79 15.02
C PHE A 73 -22.43 -13.35 16.44
N THR A 74 -22.20 -14.65 16.59
CA THR A 74 -22.27 -15.29 17.92
C THR A 74 -21.01 -14.97 18.74
N LEU A 75 -21.11 -15.04 20.07
CA LEU A 75 -19.94 -14.82 20.95
C LEU A 75 -18.81 -15.81 20.65
N ILE A 76 -19.17 -17.08 20.40
CA ILE A 76 -18.20 -18.12 20.03
C ILE A 76 -17.53 -17.83 18.69
N GLU A 77 -18.26 -17.30 17.71
CA GLU A 77 -17.71 -16.93 16.40
C GLU A 77 -16.69 -15.80 16.51
N MET A 78 -16.98 -14.77 17.32
CA MET A 78 -16.00 -13.72 17.58
C MET A 78 -14.76 -14.25 18.32
N MET A 79 -14.92 -15.20 19.26
CA MET A 79 -13.78 -15.85 19.91
C MET A 79 -12.91 -16.64 18.92
N VAL A 80 -13.52 -17.35 17.98
CA VAL A 80 -12.81 -18.10 16.93
C VAL A 80 -12.07 -17.12 16.00
N VAL A 81 -12.71 -16.03 15.57
CA VAL A 81 -12.08 -15.01 14.72
C VAL A 81 -10.88 -14.39 15.42
N VAL A 82 -11.01 -13.97 16.68
CA VAL A 82 -9.89 -13.41 17.45
C VAL A 82 -8.78 -14.43 17.64
N ALA A 83 -9.10 -15.71 17.90
CA ALA A 83 -8.10 -16.76 17.99
C ALA A 83 -7.34 -16.95 16.67
N LEU A 84 -8.04 -16.96 15.54
CA LEU A 84 -7.42 -17.05 14.21
C LEU A 84 -6.54 -15.84 13.90
N VAL A 85 -7.02 -14.62 14.19
CA VAL A 85 -6.25 -13.38 14.01
C VAL A 85 -4.99 -13.39 14.89
N ALA A 86 -5.08 -13.88 16.13
CA ALA A 86 -3.93 -14.00 17.02
C ALA A 86 -2.89 -14.99 16.45
N ILE A 87 -3.33 -16.16 15.98
CA ILE A 87 -2.43 -17.16 15.35
C ILE A 87 -1.75 -16.56 14.12
N LEU A 88 -2.50 -15.96 13.20
CA LEU A 88 -1.94 -15.33 12.00
C LEU A 88 -1.00 -14.16 12.34
N GLY A 89 -1.35 -13.37 13.35
CA GLY A 89 -0.55 -12.24 13.84
C GLY A 89 0.84 -12.67 14.30
N THR A 90 0.97 -13.82 14.97
CA THR A 90 2.28 -14.33 15.41
C THR A 90 3.25 -14.62 14.27
N ILE A 91 2.74 -14.96 13.07
CA ILE A 91 3.55 -15.26 11.90
C ILE A 91 3.78 -13.99 11.05
N ALA A 92 2.77 -13.13 10.94
CA ALA A 92 2.82 -11.94 10.09
C ALA A 92 3.72 -10.82 10.65
N VAL A 93 3.66 -10.57 11.97
CA VAL A 93 4.41 -9.49 12.64
C VAL A 93 5.93 -9.59 12.46
N PRO A 94 6.60 -10.73 12.70
CA PRO A 94 8.06 -10.82 12.52
C PRO A 94 8.47 -10.57 11.06
N GLY A 95 7.71 -11.09 10.08
CA GLY A 95 7.99 -10.85 8.66
C GLY A 95 7.89 -9.38 8.26
N PHE A 96 6.93 -8.64 8.83
CA PHE A 96 6.81 -7.20 8.59
C PHE A 96 7.98 -6.41 9.19
N ARG A 97 8.44 -6.79 10.40
CA ARG A 97 9.62 -6.19 11.03
C ARG A 97 10.86 -6.38 10.16
N ASP A 98 11.09 -7.60 9.66
CA ASP A 98 12.25 -7.90 8.81
C ASP A 98 12.21 -7.14 7.48
N LEU A 99 11.03 -7.04 6.86
CA LEU A 99 10.82 -6.23 5.67
C LEU A 99 11.20 -4.77 5.92
N LEU A 100 10.70 -4.18 7.03
CA LEU A 100 11.00 -2.80 7.37
C LEU A 100 12.50 -2.56 7.61
N LEU A 101 13.18 -3.46 8.32
CA LEU A 101 14.62 -3.39 8.55
C LEU A 101 15.42 -3.48 7.24
N ASN A 102 15.02 -4.35 6.32
CA ASN A 102 15.64 -4.47 5.01
C ASN A 102 15.41 -3.22 4.13
N GLN A 103 14.22 -2.60 4.21
CA GLN A 103 13.94 -1.33 3.54
C GLN A 103 14.78 -0.18 4.10
N ARG A 104 15.00 -0.16 5.42
CA ARG A 104 15.89 0.82 6.07
C ARG A 104 17.33 0.67 5.58
N LEU A 105 17.85 -0.56 5.53
CA LEU A 105 19.17 -0.85 4.99
C LEU A 105 19.31 -0.36 3.54
N ALA A 106 18.31 -0.64 2.70
CA ALA A 106 18.30 -0.20 1.31
C ALA A 106 18.28 1.33 1.21
N SER A 107 17.41 2.02 1.96
CA SER A 107 17.36 3.48 2.03
C SER A 107 18.71 4.08 2.42
N ASN A 108 19.28 3.67 3.56
CA ASN A 108 20.56 4.23 4.01
C ASN A 108 21.68 4.00 3.00
N THR A 109 21.69 2.83 2.34
CA THR A 109 22.66 2.53 1.29
C THR A 109 22.47 3.43 0.07
N SER A 110 21.22 3.62 -0.38
CA SER A 110 20.90 4.54 -1.49
C SER A 110 21.24 5.98 -1.17
N ASP A 111 20.97 6.43 0.07
CA ASP A 111 21.30 7.78 0.53
C ASP A 111 22.82 8.01 0.53
N PHE A 112 23.60 7.01 0.92
CA PHE A 112 25.06 7.08 0.88
C PHE A 112 25.60 7.15 -0.57
N VAL A 113 25.05 6.33 -1.48
CA VAL A 113 25.40 6.40 -2.92
C VAL A 113 25.00 7.76 -3.52
N ALA A 114 23.87 8.32 -3.10
CA ALA A 114 23.46 9.65 -3.50
C ALA A 114 24.41 10.73 -2.97
N ALA A 115 24.89 10.62 -1.74
CA ALA A 115 25.88 11.54 -1.18
C ALA A 115 27.23 11.48 -1.91
N LEU A 116 27.71 10.28 -2.26
CA LEU A 116 28.91 10.10 -3.06
C LEU A 116 28.78 10.70 -4.46
N SER A 117 27.65 10.46 -5.13
CA SER A 117 27.41 11.03 -6.46
C SER A 117 27.26 12.55 -6.42
N LEU A 118 26.62 13.09 -5.38
CA LEU A 118 26.53 14.53 -5.12
C LEU A 118 27.91 15.16 -4.89
N ALA A 119 28.72 14.60 -3.98
CA ALA A 119 30.06 15.10 -3.69
C ALA A 119 30.95 15.12 -4.95
N ARG A 120 30.89 14.06 -5.75
CA ARG A 120 31.58 13.98 -7.04
C ARG A 120 31.11 15.07 -8.01
N ALA A 121 29.79 15.24 -8.14
CA ALA A 121 29.20 16.22 -9.05
C ALA A 121 29.56 17.65 -8.65
N GLU A 122 29.51 17.97 -7.36
CA GLU A 122 29.92 19.29 -6.83
C GLU A 122 31.43 19.53 -7.03
N ALA A 123 32.28 18.52 -6.84
CA ALA A 123 33.72 18.64 -7.09
C ALA A 123 34.02 19.02 -8.55
N MET A 124 33.36 18.32 -9.49
CA MET A 124 33.51 18.60 -10.92
C MET A 124 32.90 19.96 -11.31
N LYS A 125 31.70 20.27 -10.81
CA LYS A 125 30.97 21.52 -11.12
C LYS A 125 31.73 22.76 -10.64
N ARG A 126 32.36 22.68 -9.46
CA ARG A 126 33.11 23.79 -8.86
C ARG A 126 34.59 23.78 -9.21
N SER A 127 35.08 22.72 -9.88
CA SER A 127 36.51 22.49 -10.14
C SER A 127 37.36 22.58 -8.87
N GLN A 128 36.82 22.11 -7.74
CA GLN A 128 37.45 22.17 -6.43
C GLN A 128 37.30 20.83 -5.71
N LYS A 129 38.13 20.61 -4.68
CA LYS A 129 38.06 19.40 -3.86
C LYS A 129 36.82 19.44 -2.96
N VAL A 130 36.00 18.40 -3.02
CA VAL A 130 34.81 18.23 -2.16
C VAL A 130 34.96 16.94 -1.39
N ALA A 131 34.78 17.01 -0.07
CA ALA A 131 34.86 15.89 0.85
C ALA A 131 33.48 15.36 1.23
N LEU A 132 33.41 14.06 1.48
CA LEU A 132 32.33 13.40 2.18
C LEU A 132 32.90 12.90 3.50
N GLU A 133 32.37 13.39 4.61
CA GLU A 133 32.90 13.14 5.94
C GLU A 133 31.80 12.61 6.88
N PRO A 134 32.13 11.64 7.75
CA PRO A 134 31.21 11.23 8.81
C PRO A 134 31.05 12.35 9.85
N ILE A 135 29.85 12.45 10.43
CA ILE A 135 29.60 13.33 11.57
C ILE A 135 30.18 12.67 12.83
N ASP A 136 30.92 13.43 13.64
CA ASP A 136 31.60 12.94 14.86
C ASP A 136 32.50 11.71 14.62
N ASP A 137 33.13 11.62 13.44
CA ASP A 137 33.96 10.49 13.02
C ASP A 137 33.23 9.13 12.96
N ASP A 138 31.88 9.13 12.98
CA ASP A 138 31.05 7.93 12.89
C ASP A 138 29.97 8.05 11.80
N TRP A 139 30.08 7.20 10.78
CA TRP A 139 29.09 7.10 9.70
C TRP A 139 27.68 6.73 10.19
N SER A 140 27.56 6.19 11.41
CA SER A 140 26.28 5.89 12.05
C SER A 140 25.50 7.15 12.42
N ASN A 141 26.19 8.26 12.72
CA ASN A 141 25.59 9.51 13.14
C ASN A 141 25.13 10.39 11.97
N GLY A 142 25.59 10.07 10.77
CA GLY A 142 25.29 10.79 9.55
C GLY A 142 26.55 11.23 8.83
N TRP A 143 26.37 11.97 7.76
CA TRP A 143 27.49 12.42 6.95
C TRP A 143 27.20 13.74 6.28
N GLU A 144 28.25 14.46 5.97
CA GLU A 144 28.18 15.74 5.30
C GLU A 144 29.08 15.82 4.08
N VAL A 145 28.55 16.47 3.05
CA VAL A 145 29.28 16.87 1.86
C VAL A 145 29.74 18.29 2.10
N ALA A 146 31.05 18.48 2.22
CA ALA A 146 31.66 19.76 2.56
C ALA A 146 32.83 20.07 1.63
N MET A 147 33.14 21.34 1.49
CA MET A 147 34.33 21.80 0.79
C MET A 147 35.06 22.85 1.61
N THR A 148 36.35 23.02 1.34
CA THR A 148 37.16 24.05 1.98
C THR A 148 37.42 25.16 0.98
N VAL A 149 36.94 26.37 1.29
CA VAL A 149 37.17 27.56 0.48
C VAL A 149 38.10 28.47 1.28
N GLY A 150 39.36 28.58 0.83
CA GLY A 150 40.40 29.26 1.61
C GLY A 150 40.71 28.48 2.90
N ASN A 151 40.42 29.09 4.05
CA ASN A 151 40.58 28.48 5.38
C ASN A 151 39.24 28.13 6.06
N GLU A 152 38.12 28.32 5.36
CA GLU A 152 36.78 28.07 5.91
C GLU A 152 36.17 26.79 5.34
N ARG A 153 35.45 26.06 6.19
CA ARG A 153 34.68 24.87 5.80
C ARG A 153 33.27 25.31 5.45
N GLU A 154 32.85 25.03 4.23
CA GLU A 154 31.49 25.22 3.75
C GLU A 154 30.81 23.86 3.64
N VAL A 155 29.72 23.66 4.39
CA VAL A 155 28.88 22.45 4.29
C VAL A 155 27.87 22.65 3.17
N LEU A 156 27.96 21.82 2.13
CA LEU A 156 27.07 21.86 0.98
C LEU A 156 25.76 21.12 1.26
N ARG A 157 25.86 19.98 1.94
CA ARG A 157 24.69 19.17 2.31
C ARG A 157 24.99 18.23 3.48
N THR A 158 24.02 18.11 4.38
CA THR A 158 24.04 17.13 5.48
C THR A 158 23.02 16.03 5.20
N PHE A 159 23.35 14.80 5.61
CA PHE A 159 22.50 13.62 5.54
C PHE A 159 22.32 13.04 6.93
N ASP A 160 21.12 12.52 7.18
CA ASP A 160 20.79 11.88 8.45
C ASP A 160 21.59 10.59 8.68
N GLY A 161 21.77 10.24 9.95
CA GLY A 161 22.41 8.99 10.37
C GLY A 161 21.69 7.72 9.94
N LEU A 162 22.30 6.59 10.30
CA LEU A 162 21.73 5.28 10.03
C LEU A 162 20.39 5.11 10.75
N ARG A 163 19.42 4.57 10.03
CA ARG A 163 18.09 4.30 10.60
C ARG A 163 18.20 3.20 11.64
N THR A 164 17.33 3.23 12.64
CA THR A 164 17.29 2.24 13.73
C THR A 164 17.29 0.80 13.19
N GLY A 165 18.20 -0.03 13.70
CA GLY A 165 18.39 -1.42 13.30
C GLY A 165 19.31 -1.62 12.10
N VAL A 166 20.04 -0.60 11.67
CA VAL A 166 21.14 -0.66 10.69
C VAL A 166 22.42 -0.16 11.36
N VAL A 167 23.51 -0.89 11.17
CA VAL A 167 24.83 -0.57 11.73
C VAL A 167 25.92 -0.66 10.67
N VAL A 168 27.04 0.01 10.87
CA VAL A 168 28.24 -0.18 10.05
C VAL A 168 28.94 -1.48 10.45
N ASP A 169 29.16 -2.37 9.48
CA ASP A 169 29.99 -3.55 9.65
C ASP A 169 31.46 -3.18 9.46
N THR A 170 32.12 -2.83 10.57
CA THR A 170 33.52 -2.38 10.58
C THR A 170 34.51 -3.47 10.19
N SER A 171 34.10 -4.74 10.26
CA SER A 171 34.94 -5.89 9.87
C SER A 171 35.06 -6.02 8.36
N SER A 172 33.98 -5.68 7.64
CA SER A 172 33.90 -5.69 6.17
C SER A 172 34.24 -4.33 5.53
N THR A 173 34.34 -3.28 6.34
CA THR A 173 34.68 -1.92 5.89
C THR A 173 36.18 -1.74 5.70
N THR A 174 36.60 -1.28 4.53
CA THR A 174 38.02 -1.19 4.11
C THR A 174 38.36 0.08 3.34
N GLY A 175 39.66 0.37 3.24
CA GLY A 175 40.18 1.50 2.47
C GLY A 175 39.83 2.86 3.08
N GLY A 176 39.74 3.89 2.24
CA GLY A 176 39.46 5.25 2.70
C GLY A 176 38.03 5.49 3.16
N LEU A 177 37.12 4.52 3.02
CA LEU A 177 35.79 4.59 3.63
C LEU A 177 35.81 4.36 5.15
N LYS A 178 36.96 4.01 5.74
CA LYS A 178 37.16 4.04 7.19
C LYS A 178 37.23 5.45 7.78
N GLN A 179 37.39 6.47 6.93
CA GLN A 179 37.53 7.87 7.32
C GLN A 179 36.83 8.76 6.27
N ALA A 180 36.98 10.07 6.39
CA ALA A 180 36.63 11.02 5.34
C ALA A 180 37.30 10.69 4.00
N LEU A 181 36.55 10.89 2.91
CA LEU A 181 37.04 10.78 1.54
C LEU A 181 36.79 12.08 0.78
N ALA A 182 37.58 12.34 -0.25
CA ALA A 182 37.41 13.55 -1.05
C ALA A 182 37.64 13.33 -2.53
N TYR A 183 36.75 13.94 -3.32
CA TYR A 183 36.79 13.99 -4.78
C TYR A 183 37.61 15.20 -5.24
N ASP A 184 38.41 15.00 -6.28
CA ASP A 184 39.09 16.08 -6.99
C ASP A 184 38.21 16.69 -8.11
N ALA A 185 38.71 17.73 -8.76
CA ALA A 185 38.01 18.43 -9.84
C ALA A 185 37.71 17.55 -11.07
N ASN A 186 38.39 16.41 -11.22
CA ASN A 186 38.17 15.45 -12.30
C ASN A 186 37.19 14.32 -11.87
N GLY A 187 36.69 14.37 -10.64
CA GLY A 187 35.82 13.36 -10.04
C GLY A 187 36.55 12.08 -9.63
N PHE A 188 37.88 12.07 -9.59
CA PHE A 188 38.64 10.95 -9.01
C PHE A 188 38.77 11.14 -7.49
N LEU A 189 39.04 10.04 -6.79
CA LEU A 189 39.31 10.11 -5.35
C LEU A 189 40.75 10.59 -5.13
N SER A 190 40.90 11.64 -4.32
CA SER A 190 42.17 12.33 -4.08
C SER A 190 43.15 11.60 -3.13
N SER A 191 42.71 10.52 -2.47
CA SER A 191 43.54 9.67 -1.60
C SER A 191 43.45 8.20 -2.05
N LYS A 192 44.18 7.27 -1.40
CA LYS A 192 43.99 5.80 -1.53
C LYS A 192 42.63 5.36 -0.95
N ALA A 193 41.55 6.08 -1.30
CA ALA A 193 40.21 5.95 -0.77
C ALA A 193 39.32 4.99 -1.54
N ALA A 194 39.86 4.28 -2.53
CA ALA A 194 39.20 3.07 -3.00
C ALA A 194 39.06 2.10 -1.82
N GLY A 195 37.90 1.47 -1.72
CA GLY A 195 37.54 0.71 -0.56
C GLY A 195 36.08 0.31 -0.57
N CYS A 196 35.62 -0.11 0.59
CA CYS A 196 34.27 -0.61 0.77
C CYS A 196 33.71 -0.17 2.12
N LEU A 197 32.42 0.17 2.15
CA LEU A 197 31.65 0.40 3.37
C LEU A 197 30.53 -0.64 3.39
N THR A 198 30.43 -1.41 4.45
CA THR A 198 29.38 -2.41 4.58
C THR A 198 28.41 -1.99 5.67
N LEU A 199 27.12 -1.97 5.33
CA LEU A 199 26.03 -1.78 6.26
C LEU A 199 25.37 -3.13 6.54
N LYS A 200 24.98 -3.35 7.80
CA LYS A 200 24.33 -4.58 8.26
C LYS A 200 23.04 -4.24 8.99
N ALA A 201 21.95 -4.88 8.60
CA ALA A 201 20.69 -4.82 9.33
C ALA A 201 20.68 -5.82 10.50
N GLU A 202 19.85 -5.55 11.52
CA GLU A 202 19.56 -6.48 12.63
C GLU A 202 19.09 -7.86 12.15
N THR A 203 18.43 -7.92 10.99
CA THR A 203 18.01 -9.19 10.35
C THR A 203 19.19 -10.07 9.95
N GLY A 204 20.41 -9.53 9.96
CA GLY A 204 21.63 -10.17 9.48
C GLY A 204 21.95 -9.86 8.02
N ARG A 205 21.01 -9.28 7.26
CA ARG A 205 21.23 -8.89 5.87
C ARG A 205 22.29 -7.80 5.77
N ARG A 206 23.19 -7.94 4.79
CA ARG A 206 24.27 -6.98 4.56
C ARG A 206 24.15 -6.30 3.19
N SER A 207 24.73 -5.11 3.08
CA SER A 207 24.85 -4.39 1.82
C SER A 207 26.16 -3.61 1.80
N SER A 208 26.92 -3.77 0.72
CA SER A 208 28.26 -3.19 0.59
C SER A 208 28.29 -2.14 -0.51
N ILE A 209 28.79 -0.95 -0.17
CA ILE A 209 29.09 0.12 -1.11
C ILE A 209 30.57 0.06 -1.44
N VAL A 210 30.88 -0.16 -2.71
CA VAL A 210 32.25 -0.26 -3.21
C VAL A 210 32.60 1.00 -3.99
N LEU A 211 33.73 1.60 -3.63
CA LEU A 211 34.29 2.75 -4.33
C LEU A 211 35.60 2.35 -5.01
N ALA A 212 35.65 2.56 -6.32
CA ALA A 212 36.88 2.50 -7.09
C ALA A 212 37.59 3.86 -7.05
N MET A 213 38.91 3.88 -7.34
CA MET A 213 39.66 5.15 -7.46
C MET A 213 39.10 6.09 -8.53
N SER A 214 38.42 5.55 -9.53
CA SER A 214 37.69 6.32 -10.54
C SER A 214 36.55 7.15 -9.96
N GLY A 215 36.18 6.93 -8.69
CA GLY A 215 35.21 7.68 -7.92
C GLY A 215 33.75 7.29 -8.15
N ARG A 216 33.49 6.20 -8.89
CA ARG A 216 32.12 5.71 -9.13
C ARG A 216 31.70 4.75 -8.01
N PRO A 217 30.62 5.04 -7.26
CA PRO A 217 30.08 4.10 -6.28
C PRO A 217 29.36 2.95 -6.97
N LYS A 218 29.45 1.75 -6.38
CA LYS A 218 28.70 0.56 -6.79
C LYS A 218 28.09 -0.12 -5.57
N LEU A 219 26.90 -0.67 -5.74
CA LEU A 219 26.22 -1.45 -4.73
C LEU A 219 26.48 -2.95 -4.93
N CYS A 220 26.62 -3.67 -3.83
CA CYS A 220 26.88 -5.10 -3.78
C CYS A 220 26.14 -5.78 -2.63
N ASP A 221 25.78 -7.05 -2.83
CA ASP A 221 25.30 -7.96 -1.79
C ASP A 221 26.46 -8.89 -1.40
N PRO A 222 27.14 -8.66 -0.26
CA PRO A 222 28.32 -9.42 0.12
C PRO A 222 28.01 -10.89 0.42
N ASP A 223 26.75 -11.22 0.75
CA ASP A 223 26.33 -12.60 1.02
C ASP A 223 26.26 -13.43 -0.27
N LYS A 224 26.10 -12.78 -1.43
CA LYS A 224 26.02 -13.44 -2.74
C LYS A 224 27.30 -13.33 -3.57
N SER A 225 27.98 -12.19 -3.55
CA SER A 225 29.14 -11.93 -4.41
C SER A 225 30.46 -11.80 -3.66
N GLY A 226 30.47 -12.15 -2.38
CA GLY A 226 31.66 -12.17 -1.54
C GLY A 226 31.98 -10.82 -0.92
N ASP A 227 32.73 -10.86 0.17
CA ASP A 227 33.08 -9.66 0.92
C ASP A 227 34.24 -8.91 0.26
N CYS A 228 34.03 -7.61 0.07
CA CYS A 228 35.01 -6.65 -0.43
C CYS A 228 36.22 -6.48 0.51
N ALA A 229 36.13 -6.91 1.78
CA ALA A 229 37.26 -6.89 2.72
C ALA A 229 38.35 -7.94 2.48
N SER A 230 38.01 -9.03 1.78
CA SER A 230 38.83 -10.25 1.78
C SER A 230 39.89 -10.34 0.66
N SER A 231 39.87 -9.46 -0.35
CA SER A 231 40.59 -9.75 -1.60
C SER A 231 41.32 -8.58 -2.26
N GLY A 232 41.44 -7.40 -1.65
CA GLY A 232 42.03 -6.24 -2.34
C GLY A 232 41.38 -5.93 -3.71
N SER A 233 40.23 -6.54 -3.97
CA SER A 233 39.58 -6.58 -5.27
C SER A 233 38.32 -5.75 -5.14
N THR A 234 38.24 -4.75 -6.00
CA THR A 234 37.04 -3.95 -6.22
C THR A 234 35.97 -4.74 -6.98
N THR A 235 35.98 -6.08 -6.87
CA THR A 235 35.11 -7.00 -7.61
C THR A 235 34.10 -7.64 -6.69
N CYS A 236 33.31 -6.80 -6.05
CA CYS A 236 31.98 -7.19 -5.63
C CYS A 236 31.14 -7.21 -6.93
N ARG A 237 30.87 -8.41 -7.48
CA ARG A 237 30.13 -8.56 -8.75
C ARG A 237 28.75 -7.92 -8.53
N ALA A 238 28.43 -6.89 -9.32
CA ALA A 238 27.19 -6.13 -9.17
C ALA A 238 25.98 -7.08 -9.17
N VAL A 239 25.06 -6.91 -8.22
CA VAL A 239 23.79 -7.62 -8.23
C VAL A 239 22.97 -7.04 -9.38
N ALA A 240 22.64 -7.88 -10.36
CA ALA A 240 21.68 -7.49 -11.39
C ALA A 240 20.33 -7.22 -10.71
N SER A 241 19.80 -6.01 -10.90
CA SER A 241 18.48 -5.57 -10.48
C SER A 241 17.38 -6.43 -11.09
#